data_AF-A0A4P8TGR9-F1
#
_entry.id   AF-A0A4P8TGR9-F1
#
_cell.length_a   1.000
_cell.length_b   1.000
_cell.length_c   1.000
_cell.angle_alpha   90.00
_cell.angle_beta   90.00
_cell.angle_gamma   90.00
#
_symmetry.space_group_name_H-M   'P 1'
#
loop_
_entity.id
_entity.type
_entity.pdbx_description
1 polymer ?
#
loop_
_entity_poly.entity_id
_entity_poly.type
_entity_poly.pdbx_seq_one_letter_code
_entity_poly.pdbx_strand_id
1 'polypeptide(L)'
;MTRSPQEKVAAYATWILILTIAVIAVRALVDIIGFSTGFAAGAIGASSGDSDAALVTAGIGGILALLALAVNGILSIALLVLAIMTIVQGAGRGRTGAIVIVAALLLGVVASWILRIITQVIVANAGYDAYTAVAIISAVLEAIRWLVICGALLVGALMIRRWVAQRA
;
A
#
# COMPACT_ATOMS: atom_id res chain seq x y z
N MET A 1 -21.25 -25.87 -18.38
CA MET A 1 -19.81 -26.15 -18.62
C MET A 1 -19.00 -25.49 -17.52
N THR A 2 -18.50 -26.26 -16.55
CA THR A 2 -17.66 -25.74 -15.46
C THR A 2 -16.20 -25.73 -15.92
N ARG A 3 -15.60 -24.53 -16.06
CA ARG A 3 -14.17 -24.38 -16.34
C ARG A 3 -13.33 -25.21 -15.38
N SER A 4 -12.29 -25.85 -15.89
CA SER A 4 -11.37 -26.63 -15.06
C SER A 4 -10.68 -25.69 -14.04
N PRO A 5 -10.23 -26.19 -12.87
CA PRO A 5 -9.53 -25.37 -11.88
C PRO A 5 -8.33 -24.61 -12.48
N GLN A 6 -7.66 -25.19 -13.47
CA GLN A 6 -6.51 -24.58 -14.15
C GLN A 6 -6.91 -23.40 -15.04
N GLU A 7 -8.02 -23.51 -15.78
CA GLU A 7 -8.56 -22.42 -16.59
C GLU A 7 -9.03 -21.22 -15.74
N LYS A 8 -9.54 -21.49 -14.53
CA LYS A 8 -9.92 -20.43 -13.57
C LYS A 8 -8.69 -19.68 -13.06
N VAL A 9 -7.63 -20.41 -12.68
CA VAL A 9 -6.37 -19.80 -12.23
C VAL A 9 -5.72 -18.97 -13.34
N ALA A 10 -5.80 -19.43 -14.59
CA ALA A 10 -5.32 -18.66 -15.74
C ALA A 10 -6.04 -17.31 -15.88
N ALA A 11 -7.37 -17.28 -15.71
CA ALA A 11 -8.14 -16.05 -15.69
C ALA A 11 -7.77 -15.14 -14.50
N TYR A 12 -7.52 -15.71 -13.32
CA TYR A 12 -7.12 -14.94 -12.13
C TYR A 12 -5.75 -14.29 -12.26
N ALA A 13 -4.79 -14.90 -12.98
CA ALA A 13 -3.44 -14.38 -13.10
C ALA A 13 -3.37 -12.97 -13.70
N THR A 14 -4.20 -12.68 -14.71
CA THR A 14 -4.29 -11.34 -15.31
C THR A 14 -4.86 -10.33 -14.32
N TRP A 15 -5.95 -10.70 -13.62
CA TRP A 15 -6.57 -9.84 -12.62
C TRP A 15 -5.67 -9.56 -11.42
N ILE A 16 -4.92 -10.56 -10.96
CA ILE A 16 -3.95 -10.40 -9.87
C ILE A 16 -2.87 -9.38 -10.25
N LEU A 17 -2.37 -9.41 -11.48
CA LEU A 17 -1.39 -8.43 -11.93
C LEU A 17 -1.99 -7.02 -12.02
N ILE A 18 -3.18 -6.88 -12.60
CA ILE A 18 -3.86 -5.58 -12.72
C ILE A 18 -4.15 -5.00 -11.34
N LEU A 19 -4.70 -5.79 -10.42
CA LEU A 19 -4.98 -5.36 -9.06
C LEU A 19 -3.70 -5.02 -8.28
N THR A 20 -2.62 -5.78 -8.49
CA THR A 20 -1.32 -5.45 -7.89
C THR A 20 -0.86 -4.06 -8.32
N ILE A 21 -0.90 -3.77 -9.63
CA ILE A 21 -0.54 -2.45 -10.16
C ILE A 21 -1.48 -1.37 -9.61
N ALA A 22 -2.78 -1.64 -9.56
CA ALA A 22 -3.77 -0.71 -9.02
C ALA A 22 -3.52 -0.38 -7.54
N VAL A 23 -3.26 -1.38 -6.70
CA VAL A 23 -2.91 -1.19 -5.28
C VAL A 23 -1.67 -0.30 -5.14
N ILE A 24 -0.63 -0.57 -5.94
CA ILE A 24 0.60 0.22 -5.91
C ILE A 24 0.33 1.67 -6.36
N ALA A 25 -0.40 1.86 -7.45
CA ALA A 25 -0.70 3.17 -8.02
C ALA A 25 -1.59 4.02 -7.10
N VAL A 26 -2.66 3.44 -6.53
CA VAL A 26 -3.54 4.16 -5.60
C VAL A 26 -2.77 4.52 -4.32
N ARG A 27 -1.89 3.63 -3.83
CA ARG A 27 -1.06 3.95 -2.67
C ARG A 27 -0.09 5.10 -2.95
N ALA A 28 0.58 5.10 -4.11
CA ALA A 28 1.42 6.22 -4.52
C ALA A 28 0.64 7.53 -4.62
N LEU A 29 -0.61 7.50 -5.12
CA LEU A 29 -1.49 8.67 -5.14
C LEU A 29 -1.81 9.19 -3.73
N VAL A 30 -2.07 8.31 -2.76
CA VAL A 30 -2.27 8.71 -1.35
C VAL A 30 -1.06 9.49 -0.84
N ASP A 31 0.15 8.99 -1.09
CA ASP A 31 1.38 9.60 -0.61
C ASP A 31 1.64 10.96 -1.30
N ILE A 32 1.37 11.06 -2.61
CA ILE A 32 1.45 12.33 -3.37
C ILE A 32 0.44 13.35 -2.84
N ILE A 33 -0.80 12.95 -2.56
CA ILE A 33 -1.83 13.83 -1.98
C ILE A 33 -1.39 14.30 -0.60
N GLY A 34 -0.92 13.38 0.26
CA GLY A 34 -0.43 13.71 1.60
C GLY A 34 0.74 14.70 1.56
N PHE A 35 1.73 14.45 0.69
CA PHE A 35 2.87 15.34 0.52
C PHE A 35 2.47 16.72 -0.01
N SER A 36 1.68 16.78 -1.09
CA SER A 36 1.29 18.05 -1.72
C SER A 36 0.42 18.92 -0.82
N THR A 37 -0.54 18.32 -0.10
CA THR A 37 -1.40 19.04 0.85
C THR A 37 -0.66 19.47 2.11
N GLY A 38 0.23 18.63 2.64
CA GLY A 38 1.10 19.00 3.76
C GLY A 38 2.06 20.14 3.40
N PHE A 39 2.65 20.09 2.20
CA PHE A 39 3.49 21.17 1.67
C PHE A 39 2.69 22.47 1.48
N ALA A 40 1.51 22.40 0.85
CA ALA A 40 0.67 23.57 0.63
C ALA A 40 0.21 24.21 1.96
N ALA A 41 -0.23 23.39 2.93
CA ALA A 41 -0.64 23.89 4.25
C ALA A 41 0.54 24.54 5.00
N GLY A 42 1.73 23.95 4.95
CA GLY A 42 2.94 24.52 5.54
C GLY A 42 3.36 25.83 4.87
N ALA A 43 3.27 25.92 3.55
CA ALA A 43 3.59 27.12 2.79
C ALA A 43 2.63 28.28 3.09
N ILE A 44 1.33 28.00 3.21
CA ILE A 44 0.33 29.00 3.60
C ILE A 44 0.62 29.50 5.03
N GLY A 45 0.78 28.59 5.98
CA GLY A 45 1.07 28.96 7.37
C GLY A 45 2.33 29.81 7.55
N ALA A 46 3.37 29.56 6.73
CA ALA A 46 4.61 30.32 6.76
C ALA A 46 4.57 31.67 6.03
N SER A 47 3.69 31.82 5.02
CA SER A 47 3.71 32.99 4.12
C SER A 47 2.64 34.03 4.44
N SER A 48 1.43 33.62 4.83
CA SER A 48 0.31 34.52 5.09
C SER A 48 -0.01 34.68 6.58
N GLY A 49 0.47 33.76 7.43
CA GLY A 49 0.02 33.67 8.83
C GLY A 49 -1.47 33.32 8.98
N ASP A 50 -2.15 33.00 7.87
CA ASP A 50 -3.56 32.63 7.84
C ASP A 50 -3.72 31.17 8.26
N SER A 51 -3.88 30.97 9.57
CA SER A 51 -4.04 29.65 10.18
C SER A 51 -5.29 28.93 9.68
N ASP A 52 -6.35 29.66 9.32
CA ASP A 52 -7.61 29.06 8.88
C ASP A 52 -7.47 28.48 7.47
N ALA A 53 -6.86 29.22 6.55
CA ALA A 53 -6.58 28.71 5.20
C ALA A 53 -5.64 27.50 5.21
N ALA A 54 -4.63 27.50 6.09
CA ALA A 54 -3.73 26.37 6.28
C ALA A 54 -4.47 25.13 6.83
N LEU A 55 -5.37 25.31 7.81
CA LEU A 55 -6.19 24.26 8.39
C LEU A 55 -7.17 23.66 7.37
N VAL A 56 -7.83 24.49 6.57
CA VAL A 56 -8.74 24.04 5.51
C VAL A 56 -7.99 23.20 4.47
N THR A 57 -6.81 23.64 4.05
CA THR A 57 -5.96 22.92 3.09
C THR A 57 -5.53 21.56 3.63
N ALA A 58 -5.08 21.51 4.90
CA ALA A 58 -4.74 20.27 5.58
C ALA A 58 -5.97 19.33 5.74
N GLY A 59 -7.14 19.89 6.03
CA GLY A 59 -8.40 19.15 6.18
C GLY A 59 -8.87 18.51 4.88
N ILE A 60 -8.84 19.25 3.76
CA ILE A 60 -9.16 18.72 2.42
C ILE A 60 -8.17 17.59 2.06
N GLY A 61 -6.88 17.80 2.31
CA GLY A 61 -5.86 16.76 2.12
C GLY A 61 -6.14 15.49 2.91
N GLY A 62 -6.54 15.64 4.18
CA GLY A 62 -6.94 14.53 5.04
C GLY A 62 -8.13 13.74 4.48
N ILE A 63 -9.17 14.41 4.01
CA ILE A 63 -10.35 13.75 3.42
C ILE A 63 -9.97 12.98 2.15
N LEU A 64 -9.21 13.60 1.25
CA LEU A 64 -8.76 12.94 0.02
C LEU A 64 -7.86 11.74 0.30
N ALA A 65 -6.96 11.85 1.29
CA ALA A 65 -6.11 10.76 1.73
C ALA A 65 -6.94 9.60 2.31
N LEU A 66 -7.99 9.88 3.08
CA LEU A 66 -8.90 8.86 3.61
C LEU A 66 -9.69 8.15 2.51
N LEU A 67 -10.22 8.89 1.53
CA LEU A 67 -10.93 8.30 0.40
C LEU A 67 -10.02 7.39 -0.44
N ALA A 68 -8.82 7.87 -0.77
CA ALA A 68 -7.85 7.09 -1.52
C ALA A 68 -7.35 5.87 -0.70
N LEU A 69 -7.23 6.00 0.62
CA LEU A 69 -6.93 4.88 1.51
C LEU A 69 -8.05 3.83 1.52
N ALA A 70 -9.32 4.26 1.53
CA ALA A 70 -10.47 3.37 1.47
C ALA A 70 -10.49 2.57 0.15
N VAL A 71 -10.27 3.24 -0.98
CA VAL A 71 -10.15 2.59 -2.30
C VAL A 71 -8.99 1.60 -2.30
N ASN A 72 -7.82 1.98 -1.79
CA ASN A 72 -6.68 1.09 -1.70
C ASN A 72 -6.95 -0.13 -0.80
N GLY A 73 -7.68 0.06 0.30
CA GLY A 73 -8.12 -1.03 1.18
C GLY A 73 -9.00 -2.04 0.45
N ILE A 74 -9.99 -1.55 -0.30
CA ILE A 74 -10.88 -2.40 -1.12
C ILE A 74 -10.08 -3.18 -2.17
N LEU A 75 -9.18 -2.51 -2.89
CA LEU A 75 -8.33 -3.16 -3.89
C LEU A 75 -7.40 -4.22 -3.27
N SER A 76 -6.85 -3.94 -2.09
CA SER A 76 -6.00 -4.87 -1.36
C SER A 76 -6.77 -6.11 -0.89
N ILE A 77 -8.02 -5.95 -0.46
CA ILE A 77 -8.91 -7.06 -0.10
C ILE A 77 -9.25 -7.90 -1.34
N ALA A 78 -9.60 -7.26 -2.46
CA ALA A 78 -9.86 -7.97 -3.71
C ALA A 78 -8.64 -8.79 -4.18
N LEU A 79 -7.45 -8.18 -4.09
CA LEU A 79 -6.18 -8.87 -4.39
C LEU A 79 -5.94 -10.05 -3.43
N LEU A 80 -6.19 -9.87 -2.14
CA LEU A 80 -6.05 -10.93 -1.13
C LEU A 80 -6.98 -12.12 -1.44
N VAL A 81 -8.25 -11.86 -1.77
CA VAL A 81 -9.22 -12.90 -2.11
C VAL A 81 -8.75 -13.71 -3.32
N LEU A 82 -8.33 -13.03 -4.40
CA LEU A 82 -7.83 -13.73 -5.59
C LEU A 82 -6.54 -14.49 -5.32
N ALA A 83 -5.65 -13.95 -4.47
CA ALA A 83 -4.45 -14.66 -4.05
C ALA A 83 -4.81 -15.94 -3.27
N ILE A 84 -5.75 -15.89 -2.32
CA ILE A 84 -6.23 -17.06 -1.58
C ILE A 84 -6.85 -18.09 -2.53
N MET A 85 -7.71 -17.68 -3.46
CA MET A 85 -8.28 -18.58 -4.46
C MET A 85 -7.17 -19.27 -5.29
N THR A 86 -6.12 -18.53 -5.64
CA THR A 86 -4.95 -19.04 -6.36
C THR A 86 -4.09 -19.96 -5.49
N ILE A 87 -4.05 -19.78 -4.16
CA ILE A 87 -3.37 -20.69 -3.25
C ILE A 87 -4.10 -22.04 -3.19
N VAL A 88 -5.43 -22.01 -3.11
CA VAL A 88 -6.25 -23.22 -2.99
C VAL A 88 -6.27 -24.02 -4.29
N GLN A 89 -6.34 -23.35 -5.45
CA GLN A 89 -6.49 -23.99 -6.76
C GLN A 89 -5.17 -24.13 -7.54
N GLY A 90 -4.16 -23.36 -7.19
CA GLY A 90 -2.86 -23.33 -7.88
C GLY A 90 -1.88 -24.38 -7.36
N ALA A 91 -0.89 -24.71 -8.19
CA ALA A 91 0.18 -25.64 -7.84
C ALA A 91 1.56 -25.04 -8.15
N GLY A 92 2.60 -25.54 -7.48
CA GLY A 92 3.99 -25.15 -7.72
C GLY A 92 4.24 -23.64 -7.59
N ARG A 93 4.85 -23.06 -8.64
CA ARG A 93 5.25 -21.64 -8.66
C ARG A 93 4.06 -20.67 -8.61
N GLY A 94 2.90 -21.04 -9.16
CA GLY A 94 1.68 -20.22 -9.05
C GLY A 94 1.20 -20.07 -7.61
N ARG A 95 1.16 -21.19 -6.86
CA ARG A 95 0.83 -21.17 -5.42
C ARG A 95 1.86 -20.37 -4.62
N THR A 96 3.14 -20.52 -4.93
CA THR A 96 4.22 -19.79 -4.26
C THR A 96 4.08 -18.28 -4.44
N GLY A 97 3.87 -17.81 -5.68
CA GLY A 97 3.67 -16.37 -5.94
C GLY A 97 2.47 -15.80 -5.20
N ALA A 98 1.37 -16.56 -5.08
CA ALA A 98 0.20 -16.12 -4.33
C ALA A 98 0.47 -16.04 -2.81
N ILE A 99 1.25 -16.97 -2.24
CA ILE A 99 1.70 -16.89 -0.85
C ILE A 99 2.55 -15.63 -0.62
N VAL A 100 3.44 -15.29 -1.55
CA VAL A 100 4.25 -14.07 -1.46
C VAL A 100 3.36 -12.83 -1.41
N ILE A 101 2.31 -12.75 -2.23
CA ILE A 101 1.34 -11.64 -2.20
C ILE A 101 0.66 -11.56 -0.84
N VAL A 102 0.12 -12.67 -0.34
CA VAL A 102 -0.55 -12.72 0.97
C VAL A 102 0.41 -12.28 2.09
N ALA A 103 1.63 -12.82 2.09
CA ALA A 103 2.66 -12.47 3.08
C ALA A 103 3.02 -10.97 3.00
N ALA A 104 3.19 -10.42 1.81
CA ALA A 104 3.51 -9.00 1.61
C ALA A 104 2.39 -8.09 2.12
N LEU A 105 1.12 -8.45 1.87
CA LEU A 105 -0.03 -7.69 2.38
C LEU A 105 -0.08 -7.72 3.91
N LEU A 106 0.05 -8.89 4.52
CA LEU A 106 -0.01 -9.05 5.98
C LEU A 106 1.18 -8.39 6.69
N LEU A 107 2.41 -8.69 6.26
CA LEU A 107 3.61 -8.08 6.80
C LEU A 107 3.60 -6.56 6.60
N GLY A 108 3.03 -6.09 5.49
CA GLY A 108 2.87 -4.67 5.24
C GLY A 108 2.03 -3.98 6.30
N VAL A 109 0.86 -4.55 6.63
CA VAL A 109 -0.01 -4.01 7.69
C VAL A 109 0.71 -4.04 9.04
N VAL A 110 1.28 -5.18 9.42
CA VAL A 110 1.94 -5.35 10.72
C VAL A 110 3.12 -4.38 10.87
N ALA A 111 3.98 -4.28 9.85
CA ALA A 111 5.11 -3.36 9.87
C ALA A 111 4.65 -1.89 9.96
N SER A 112 3.54 -1.51 9.31
CA SER A 112 3.00 -0.16 9.43
C SER A 112 2.51 0.16 10.85
N TRP A 113 1.90 -0.81 11.53
CA TRP A 113 1.44 -0.65 12.91
C TRP A 113 2.61 -0.53 13.87
N ILE A 114 3.64 -1.37 13.72
CA ILE A 114 4.86 -1.30 14.53
C ILE A 114 5.50 0.09 14.38
N LEU A 115 5.70 0.56 13.14
CA LEU A 115 6.29 1.87 12.89
C LEU A 115 5.48 2.98 13.55
N ARG A 116 4.15 2.97 13.38
CA ARG A 116 3.25 3.98 13.95
C ARG A 116 3.28 3.99 15.48
N ILE A 117 3.28 2.83 16.12
CA ILE A 117 3.39 2.71 17.59
C ILE A 117 4.73 3.28 18.07
N ILE A 118 5.84 2.91 17.42
CA ILE A 118 7.17 3.42 17.79
C ILE A 118 7.21 4.94 17.66
N THR A 119 6.74 5.49 16.54
CA THR A 119 6.66 6.95 16.34
C THR A 119 5.85 7.62 17.44
N GLN A 120 4.67 7.09 17.79
CA GLN A 120 3.82 7.66 18.84
C GLN A 120 4.48 7.61 20.21
N VAL A 121 5.12 6.50 20.59
CA VAL A 121 5.82 6.37 21.87
C VAL A 121 6.97 7.36 21.96
N ILE A 122 7.77 7.53 20.90
CA ILE A 122 8.88 8.49 20.91
C ILE A 122 8.35 9.92 21.01
N VAL A 123 7.35 10.29 20.20
CA VAL A 123 6.75 11.64 20.22
C VAL A 123 6.13 11.97 21.57
N ALA A 124 5.46 11.02 22.22
CA ALA A 124 4.84 11.22 23.53
C ALA A 124 5.86 11.49 24.66
N ASN A 125 7.13 11.12 24.46
CA ASN A 125 8.17 11.20 25.50
C ASN A 125 9.30 12.17 25.15
N ALA A 126 9.22 12.88 24.03
CA ALA A 126 10.31 13.71 23.53
C ALA A 126 9.92 15.19 23.34
N GLY A 127 10.91 16.09 23.43
CA GLY A 127 10.72 17.52 23.18
C GLY A 127 10.50 17.86 21.70
N TYR A 128 10.11 19.11 21.41
CA TYR A 128 9.70 19.55 20.07
C TYR A 128 10.76 19.31 18.97
N ASP A 129 12.05 19.47 19.26
CA ASP A 129 13.13 19.20 18.29
C ASP A 129 13.29 17.71 17.93
N ALA A 130 12.93 16.82 18.86
CA ALA A 130 12.93 15.39 18.58
C ALA A 130 11.72 14.98 17.72
N TYR A 131 10.60 15.71 17.80
CA TYR A 131 9.41 15.46 16.99
C TYR A 131 9.69 15.57 15.49
N THR A 132 10.36 16.63 15.06
CA THR A 132 10.69 16.86 13.64
C THR A 132 11.67 15.80 13.10
N ALA A 133 12.72 15.47 13.85
CA ALA A 133 13.65 14.42 13.47
C ALA A 133 12.97 13.04 13.35
N VAL A 134 12.10 12.71 14.30
CA VAL A 134 11.34 11.45 14.32
C VAL A 134 10.33 11.39 13.17
N ALA A 135 9.69 12.51 12.82
CA ALA A 135 8.78 12.58 11.69
C ALA A 135 9.50 12.28 10.36
N ILE A 136 10.69 12.85 10.14
CA ILE A 136 11.50 12.60 8.94
C ILE A 136 11.94 11.12 8.87
N ILE A 137 12.48 10.57 9.96
CA ILE A 137 12.92 9.17 10.01
C ILE A 137 11.73 8.23 9.75
N SER A 138 10.58 8.52 10.36
CA SER A 138 9.36 7.72 10.17
C SER A 138 8.89 7.76 8.71
N ALA A 139 8.96 8.92 8.05
CA ALA A 139 8.61 9.04 6.64
C ALA A 139 9.54 8.23 5.73
N VAL A 140 10.86 8.25 5.99
CA VAL A 140 11.83 7.46 5.23
C VAL A 140 11.61 5.96 5.43
N LEU A 141 11.41 5.51 6.66
CA LEU A 141 11.13 4.11 6.96
C LEU A 141 9.84 3.62 6.31
N GLU A 142 8.80 4.46 6.30
CA GLU A 142 7.53 4.15 5.64
C GLU A 142 7.68 4.04 4.12
N ALA A 143 8.48 4.92 3.51
CA ALA A 143 8.81 4.85 2.08
C ALA A 143 9.58 3.57 1.72
N ILE A 144 10.59 3.19 2.51
CA ILE A 144 11.35 1.95 2.31
C ILE A 144 10.43 0.74 2.44
N ARG A 145 9.60 0.70 3.49
CA ARG A 145 8.60 -0.36 3.72
C ARG A 145 7.69 -0.50 2.50
N TRP A 146 7.19 0.60 1.98
CA TRP A 146 6.34 0.62 0.80
C TRP A 146 7.04 0.04 -0.43
N LEU A 147 8.27 0.48 -0.73
CA LEU A 147 9.05 -0.04 -1.86
C LEU A 147 9.25 -1.56 -1.78
N VAL A 148 9.59 -2.06 -0.59
CA VAL A 148 9.78 -3.50 -0.35
C VAL A 148 8.48 -4.28 -0.61
N ILE A 149 7.34 -3.77 -0.13
CA ILE A 149 6.02 -4.42 -0.34
C ILE A 149 5.65 -4.39 -1.81
N CYS A 150 5.82 -3.26 -2.51
CA CYS A 150 5.54 -3.17 -3.93
C CYS A 150 6.38 -4.16 -4.73
N GLY A 151 7.67 -4.27 -4.42
CA GLY A 151 8.56 -5.27 -5.01
C GLY A 151 8.05 -6.69 -4.79
N ALA A 152 7.69 -7.04 -3.55
CA ALA A 152 7.17 -8.37 -3.21
C ALA A 152 5.85 -8.69 -3.93
N LEU A 153 4.90 -7.74 -3.97
CA LEU A 153 3.63 -7.91 -4.68
C LEU A 153 3.84 -8.12 -6.18
N LEU A 154 4.70 -7.33 -6.81
CA LEU A 154 5.04 -7.47 -8.22
C LEU A 154 5.71 -8.80 -8.52
N VAL A 155 6.68 -9.21 -7.70
CA VAL A 155 7.34 -10.52 -7.84
C VAL A 155 6.31 -11.65 -7.74
N GLY A 156 5.43 -11.62 -6.73
CA GLY A 156 4.39 -12.61 -6.55
C GLY A 156 3.42 -12.68 -7.75
N ALA A 157 2.98 -11.53 -8.25
CA ALA A 157 2.08 -11.45 -9.40
C ALA A 157 2.74 -11.96 -10.70
N LEU A 158 4.02 -11.60 -10.93
CA LEU A 158 4.78 -12.07 -12.09
C LEU A 158 5.07 -13.57 -12.04
N MET A 159 5.33 -14.14 -10.85
CA MET A 159 5.51 -15.58 -10.69
C MET A 159 4.24 -16.35 -11.07
N ILE A 160 3.07 -15.87 -10.65
CA ILE A 160 1.77 -16.47 -11.03
C ILE A 160 1.58 -16.39 -12.55
N ARG A 161 1.79 -15.21 -13.15
CA ARG A 161 1.60 -15.03 -14.60
C ARG A 161 2.55 -15.88 -15.44
N ARG A 162 3.83 -15.95 -15.05
CA ARG A 162 4.82 -16.80 -15.75
C ARG A 162 4.47 -18.29 -15.64
N TRP A 163 3.98 -18.73 -14.48
CA TRP A 163 3.54 -20.11 -14.30
C TRP A 163 2.35 -20.47 -15.20
N VAL A 164 1.38 -19.57 -15.34
CA VAL A 164 0.26 -19.76 -16.28
C VAL A 164 0.76 -19.82 -17.72
N ALA A 165 1.63 -18.89 -18.13
CA ALA A 165 2.16 -18.85 -19.50
C ALA A 165 2.99 -20.09 -19.88
N GLN A 166 3.57 -20.79 -18.91
CA GLN A 166 4.32 -22.04 -19.12
C GLN A 166 3.43 -23.29 -19.20
N ARG A 167 2.13 -23.17 -18.89
CA ARG A 167 1.17 -24.28 -18.81
C ARG A 167 -0.04 -24.11 -19.73
N ALA A 168 -0.15 -22.96 -20.40
CA ALA A 168 -1.08 -22.71 -21.50
C ALA A 168 -0.47 -23.19 -22.81
#